data_AF-A0A1E5US69-F1
#
_entry.id   AF-A0A1E5US69-F1
#
_cell.length_a   1.000
_cell.length_b   1.000
_cell.length_c   1.000
_cell.angle_alpha   90.00
_cell.angle_beta   90.00
_cell.angle_gamma   90.00
#
_symmetry.space_group_name_H-M   'P 1'
#
loop_
_entity.id
_entity.type
_entity.pdbx_description
1 polymer ?
#
loop_
_entity_poly.entity_id
_entity_poly.type
_entity_poly.pdbx_seq_one_letter_code
_entity_poly.pdbx_strand_id
1 'polypeptide(L)'
;MEFSRLLLLCLPVAVWMLAAAEVAVARSPGCPNTTWCADIEVPYPYGLDEECAIHSGFHLNCVNKTKDHTTKLYQDTVEVTKISVQDNNET
;
A
#
# COMPACT_ATOMS: atom_id res chain seq x y z
N MET A 1 8.92 -52.93 8.12
CA MET A 1 7.89 -52.30 8.98
C MET A 1 8.40 -51.04 9.72
N GLU A 2 9.65 -50.60 9.50
CA GLU A 2 10.27 -49.46 10.19
C GLU A 2 10.11 -48.14 9.42
N PHE A 3 10.22 -48.17 8.08
CA PHE A 3 10.02 -47.00 7.20
C PHE A 3 8.61 -46.40 7.32
N SER A 4 7.60 -47.25 7.50
CA SER A 4 6.21 -46.79 7.69
C SER A 4 6.02 -46.03 9.00
N ARG A 5 6.81 -46.33 10.04
CA ARG A 5 6.80 -45.60 11.33
C ARG A 5 7.50 -44.26 11.22
N LEU A 6 8.60 -44.19 10.46
CA LEU A 6 9.27 -42.93 10.11
C LEU A 6 8.36 -41.99 9.30
N LEU A 7 7.63 -42.52 8.32
CA LEU A 7 6.67 -41.75 7.52
C LEU A 7 5.49 -41.21 8.37
N LEU A 8 4.99 -42.01 9.33
CA LEU A 8 3.90 -41.60 10.24
C LEU A 8 4.34 -40.52 11.24
N LEU A 9 5.61 -40.48 11.64
CA LEU A 9 6.15 -39.46 12.55
C LEU A 9 6.48 -38.14 11.84
N CYS A 10 6.73 -38.14 10.53
CA CYS A 10 6.99 -36.93 9.76
C CYS A 10 5.73 -36.14 9.39
N LEU A 11 4.59 -36.82 9.22
CA LEU A 11 3.32 -36.20 8.84
C LEU A 11 2.81 -35.12 9.82
N PRO A 12 2.82 -35.29 11.15
CA PRO A 12 2.33 -34.25 12.07
C PRO A 12 3.24 -33.02 12.15
N VAL A 13 4.54 -33.15 11.86
CA VAL A 13 5.51 -32.04 11.91
C VAL A 13 5.31 -31.08 10.73
N ALA A 14 4.92 -31.60 9.57
CA ALA A 14 4.68 -30.78 8.38
C ALA A 14 3.45 -29.88 8.49
N VAL A 15 2.47 -30.24 9.34
CA VAL A 15 1.18 -29.53 9.45
C VAL A 15 1.30 -28.25 10.30
N TRP A 16 2.39 -28.06 11.03
CA TRP A 16 2.55 -26.93 11.96
C TRP A 16 3.19 -25.68 11.38
N MET A 17 3.63 -25.70 10.12
CA MET A 17 4.24 -24.54 9.48
C MET A 17 3.24 -23.81 8.58
N LEU A 18 2.18 -23.25 9.17
CA LEU A 18 1.46 -22.13 8.55
C LEU A 18 1.99 -20.84 9.18
N ALA A 19 3.10 -20.34 8.64
CA ALA A 19 3.56 -19.00 8.97
C ALA A 19 2.59 -18.01 8.30
N ALA A 20 1.91 -17.19 9.11
CA ALA A 20 1.24 -16.01 8.62
C ALA A 20 2.31 -15.00 8.19
N ALA A 21 2.58 -14.93 6.89
CA ALA A 21 3.38 -13.83 6.36
C ALA A 21 2.50 -12.57 6.38
N GLU A 22 2.76 -11.67 7.31
CA GLU A 22 2.28 -10.29 7.18
C GLU A 22 3.00 -9.68 5.98
N VAL A 23 2.26 -9.49 4.87
CA VAL A 23 2.78 -8.68 3.78
C VAL A 23 2.66 -7.24 4.25
N ALA A 24 3.71 -6.75 4.92
CA ALA A 24 3.83 -5.32 5.16
C ALA A 24 3.83 -4.65 3.79
N VAL A 25 2.76 -3.94 3.48
CA VAL A 25 2.65 -3.18 2.24
C VAL A 25 3.56 -1.95 2.40
N ALA A 26 4.84 -2.16 2.15
CA ALA A 26 5.86 -1.14 2.27
C ALA A 26 5.89 -0.27 1.02
N ARG A 27 5.99 1.05 1.21
CA ARG A 27 6.22 2.00 0.12
C ARG A 27 7.55 1.67 -0.57
N SER A 28 7.63 1.87 -1.88
CA SER A 28 8.84 1.57 -2.66
C SER A 28 10.06 2.34 -2.12
N PRO A 29 11.26 1.71 -2.04
CA PRO A 29 12.48 2.40 -1.64
C PRO A 29 12.75 3.60 -2.55
N GLY A 30 12.90 4.80 -1.97
CA GLY A 30 13.11 6.05 -2.71
C GLY A 30 11.88 6.95 -2.78
N CYS A 31 10.70 6.45 -2.36
CA CYS A 31 9.54 7.29 -2.20
C CYS A 31 9.55 8.02 -0.85
N PRO A 32 9.19 9.31 -0.81
CA PRO A 32 9.04 10.02 0.46
C PRO A 32 7.93 9.36 1.30
N ASN A 33 8.14 9.26 2.61
CA ASN A 33 7.16 8.69 3.54
C ASN A 33 5.84 9.49 3.54
N THR A 34 5.94 10.80 3.37
CA THR A 34 4.80 11.70 3.30
C THR A 34 4.97 12.63 2.11
N THR A 35 3.92 12.77 1.30
CA THR A 35 3.86 13.71 0.17
C THR A 35 2.65 14.62 0.36
N TRP A 36 2.76 15.85 -0.12
CA TRP A 36 1.71 16.86 0.01
C TRP A 36 1.41 17.48 -1.34
N CYS A 37 0.14 17.81 -1.56
CA CYS A 37 -0.30 18.64 -2.67
C CYS A 37 -1.13 19.79 -2.11
N ALA A 38 -0.61 21.02 -2.18
CA ALA A 38 -1.14 22.14 -1.42
C ALA A 38 -1.23 21.78 0.08
N ASP A 39 -2.42 21.84 0.66
CA ASP A 39 -2.69 21.55 2.07
C ASP A 39 -3.21 20.11 2.31
N ILE A 40 -3.15 19.25 1.29
CA ILE A 40 -3.66 17.87 1.35
C ILE A 40 -2.48 16.90 1.47
N GLU A 41 -2.45 16.15 2.57
CA GLU A 41 -1.55 15.01 2.74
C GLU A 41 -1.97 13.86 1.82
N VAL A 42 -1.00 13.23 1.15
CA VAL A 42 -1.19 12.09 0.26
C VAL A 42 -0.59 10.84 0.92
N PRO A 43 -1.39 10.09 1.72
CA PRO A 43 -0.93 8.88 2.39
C PRO A 43 -0.79 7.73 1.40
N TYR A 44 0.06 6.75 1.74
CA TYR A 44 0.00 5.43 1.09
C TYR A 44 -1.41 4.84 1.28
N PRO A 45 -2.04 4.20 0.29
CA PRO A 45 -1.52 3.67 -0.99
C PRO A 45 -1.39 4.65 -2.16
N TYR A 46 -1.68 5.93 -1.95
CA TYR A 46 -1.64 6.96 -2.99
C TYR A 46 -0.22 7.52 -3.22
N GLY A 47 0.02 7.99 -4.43
CA GLY A 47 1.27 8.63 -4.83
C GLY A 47 1.04 9.77 -5.83
N LEU A 48 1.92 10.78 -5.80
CA LEU A 48 1.99 11.81 -6.84
C LEU A 48 2.87 11.40 -8.04
N ASP A 49 3.72 10.41 -7.81
CA ASP A 49 4.52 9.71 -8.83
C ASP A 49 3.98 8.29 -8.96
N GLU A 50 3.96 7.75 -10.18
CA GLU A 50 3.40 6.42 -10.46
C GLU A 50 4.13 5.32 -9.68
N GLU A 51 5.44 5.46 -9.49
CA GLU A 51 6.30 4.54 -8.73
C GLU A 51 6.08 4.57 -7.21
N CYS A 52 5.41 5.62 -6.72
CA CYS A 52 5.12 5.81 -5.30
C CYS A 52 3.67 5.53 -4.93
N ALA A 53 2.81 5.28 -5.91
CA ALA A 53 1.49 4.70 -5.72
C ALA A 53 1.59 3.16 -5.65
N ILE A 54 0.65 2.50 -4.98
CA ILE A 54 0.59 1.02 -4.98
C ILE A 54 0.43 0.45 -6.40
N HIS A 55 -0.27 1.17 -7.27
CA HIS A 55 -0.39 0.96 -8.70
C HIS A 55 -1.03 2.21 -9.35
N SER A 56 -1.14 2.24 -10.69
CA SER A 56 -1.61 3.40 -11.47
C SER A 56 -2.98 3.96 -11.02
N GLY A 57 -3.95 3.12 -10.66
CA GLY A 57 -5.24 3.57 -10.12
C GLY A 57 -5.20 4.37 -8.81
N PHE A 58 -4.07 4.37 -8.09
CA PHE A 58 -3.84 5.18 -6.88
C PHE A 58 -2.93 6.39 -7.14
N HIS A 59 -2.56 6.63 -8.40
CA HIS A 59 -1.83 7.83 -8.80
C HIS A 59 -2.77 9.04 -8.75
N LEU A 60 -2.30 10.11 -8.11
CA LEU A 60 -3.01 11.38 -8.02
C LEU A 60 -2.22 12.45 -8.73
N ASN A 61 -2.93 13.36 -9.40
CA ASN A 61 -2.31 14.44 -10.13
C ASN A 61 -2.39 15.75 -9.34
N CYS A 62 -1.22 16.30 -8.97
CA CYS A 62 -1.13 17.60 -8.32
C CYS A 62 -0.94 18.69 -9.37
N VAL A 63 -2.00 19.43 -9.68
CA VAL A 63 -1.99 20.42 -10.76
C VAL A 63 -1.90 21.83 -10.19
N ASN A 64 -0.84 22.55 -10.55
CA ASN A 64 -0.74 23.98 -10.27
C ASN A 64 -1.44 24.79 -11.38
N LYS A 65 -2.55 25.45 -11.05
CA LYS A 65 -3.29 26.32 -11.98
C LYS A 65 -2.68 27.72 -11.92
N THR A 66 -1.81 28.03 -12.88
CA THR A 66 -1.12 29.33 -12.96
C THR A 66 -2.07 30.52 -13.09
N LYS A 67 -3.29 30.34 -13.62
CA LYS A 67 -4.25 31.44 -13.80
C LYS A 67 -4.89 31.92 -12.50
N ASP A 68 -5.14 31.00 -11.57
CA ASP A 68 -5.86 31.27 -10.31
C ASP A 68 -4.93 31.14 -9.09
N HIS A 69 -3.62 30.96 -9.32
CA HIS A 69 -2.60 30.67 -8.31
C HIS A 69 -3.01 29.55 -7.33
N THR A 70 -3.82 28.61 -7.80
CA THR A 70 -4.36 27.54 -6.96
C THR A 70 -3.72 26.22 -7.34
N THR A 71 -3.24 25.47 -6.36
CA THR A 71 -2.83 24.08 -6.55
C THR A 71 -3.99 23.18 -6.15
N LYS A 72 -4.34 22.21 -7.00
CA LYS A 72 -5.45 21.28 -6.77
C LYS A 72 -5.02 19.85 -7.01
N LEU A 73 -5.52 18.95 -6.17
CA LEU A 73 -5.28 17.52 -6.29
C LEU A 73 -6.43 16.87 -7.06
N TYR A 74 -6.09 15.95 -7.97
CA TYR A 74 -7.07 15.25 -8.79
C TYR A 74 -6.83 13.75 -8.77
N GLN A 75 -7.92 12.98 -8.77
CA GLN A 75 -7.93 11.60 -9.21
C GLN A 75 -8.67 11.59 -10.55
N ASP A 76 -7.94 11.32 -11.63
CA ASP A 76 -8.41 11.51 -13.00
C ASP A 76 -8.98 12.94 -13.22
N THR A 77 -10.29 13.07 -13.36
CA THR A 77 -11.00 14.35 -13.58
C THR A 77 -11.68 14.88 -12.32
N VAL A 78 -11.62 14.15 -11.21
CA VAL A 78 -12.31 14.48 -9.96
C VAL A 78 -11.35 15.20 -9.01
N GLU A 79 -11.76 16.36 -8.51
CA GLU A 79 -11.00 17.12 -7.52
C GLU A 79 -11.06 16.41 -6.15
N VAL A 80 -9.89 16.10 -5.61
CA VAL A 80 -9.73 15.51 -4.28
C VAL A 80 -9.52 16.65 -3.29
N THR A 81 -10.37 16.70 -2.27
CA THR A 81 -10.27 17.70 -1.19
C THR A 81 -9.84 17.09 0.15
N LYS A 82 -9.98 15.78 0.31
CA LYS A 82 -9.58 15.04 1.51
C LYS A 82 -9.33 13.57 1.18
N ILE A 83 -8.33 12.98 1.82
CA ILE A 83 -8.01 11.55 1.74
C ILE A 83 -8.14 10.95 3.14
N SER A 84 -8.70 9.75 3.23
CA SER A 84 -8.75 8.98 4.46
C SER A 84 -8.58 7.51 4.10
N VAL A 85 -7.60 6.86 4.73
CA VAL A 85 -7.35 5.43 4.59
C VAL A 85 -7.92 4.74 5.82
N GLN A 86 -8.62 3.62 5.64
CA GLN A 86 -9.05 2.80 6.76
C GLN A 86 -7.89 1.88 7.14
N ASP A 87 -7.42 2.00 8.38
CA ASP A 87 -6.51 1.03 8.95
C ASP A 87 -7.32 -0.20 9.37
N ASN A 88 -7.26 -1.27 8.58
CA ASN A 88 -7.74 -2.59 8.99
C ASN A 88 -6.74 -3.27 9.94
N ASN A 89 -6.32 -2.58 11.00
CA ASN A 89 -5.59 -3.20 12.10
C ASN A 89 -6.62 -3.81 13.05
N GLU A 90 -7.23 -4.92 12.63
CA GLU A 90 -7.97 -5.79 13.53
C GLU A 90 -6.97 -6.36 14.55
N THR A 91 -7.16 -5.98 15.82
CA THR A 91 -6.41 -6.49 16.98
C THR A 91 -6.73 -7.96 17.24
#